data_AF-A0A938ML52-F1
#
_entry.id   AF-A0A938ML52-F1
#
_cell.length_a   1.000
_cell.length_b   1.000
_cell.length_c   1.000
_cell.angle_alpha   90.00
_cell.angle_beta   90.00
_cell.angle_gamma   90.00
#
_symmetry.space_group_name_H-M   'P 1'
#
loop_
_entity.id
_entity.type
_entity.pdbx_description
1 polymer ?
#
loop_
_entity_poly.entity_id
_entity_poly.type
_entity_poly.pdbx_seq_one_letter_code
_entity_poly.pdbx_strand_id
1 'polypeptide(L)'
;MPTHTTRLSALRSRIFLNTLRTLRTEHSLLKIVFIALFAIAFWAGLFWAFFDAFRFLRDFPDLRDMLIEYLFYLFFMTLLLMLAISSGIIAFTSLFRARETAFLWTLPVRFEDIFVHKQAETLVFSSWAVVSVGTPLIIAYGITFGAPWHFYILTAFFFVVFVVLPAQVGGMAALALTAYFPRSRKQALGTLGVACVAVGAVWGFQMFRSATGTPLFTELWMKGILDRLSFCQNP
;
A
#
# COMPACT_ATOMS: atom_id res chain seq x y z
N MET A 1 -20.21 -38.75 -4.96
CA MET A 1 -19.46 -38.11 -3.86
C MET A 1 -19.45 -36.59 -4.09
N PRO A 2 -20.36 -35.83 -3.47
CA PRO A 2 -20.46 -34.38 -3.68
C PRO A 2 -19.42 -33.66 -2.83
N THR A 3 -18.66 -32.80 -3.49
CA THR A 3 -17.45 -32.11 -3.05
C THR A 3 -17.66 -31.21 -1.83
N HIS A 4 -16.87 -31.42 -0.77
CA HIS A 4 -16.85 -30.63 0.48
C HIS A 4 -16.71 -29.10 0.28
N THR A 5 -16.20 -28.66 -0.88
CA THR A 5 -15.95 -27.27 -1.23
C THR A 5 -17.22 -26.42 -1.45
N THR A 6 -18.31 -27.01 -1.98
CA THR A 6 -19.55 -26.26 -2.26
C THR A 6 -20.39 -26.01 -1.01
N ARG A 7 -20.27 -26.85 0.01
CA ARG A 7 -20.94 -26.66 1.30
C ARG A 7 -20.30 -25.56 2.13
N LEU A 8 -18.97 -25.41 2.05
CA LEU A 8 -18.24 -24.36 2.76
C LEU A 8 -18.54 -22.96 2.20
N SER A 9 -18.67 -22.80 0.88
CA SER A 9 -19.03 -21.50 0.28
C SER A 9 -20.46 -21.08 0.62
N ALA A 10 -21.40 -22.02 0.65
CA ALA A 10 -22.80 -21.78 1.05
C ALA A 10 -22.93 -21.46 2.56
N LEU A 11 -22.10 -22.04 3.42
CA LEU A 11 -22.04 -21.70 4.84
C LEU A 11 -21.43 -20.32 5.05
N ARG A 12 -20.36 -19.97 4.33
CA ARG A 12 -19.75 -18.63 4.38
C ARG A 12 -20.72 -17.54 3.92
N SER A 13 -21.48 -17.77 2.84
CA SER A 13 -22.48 -16.80 2.39
C SER A 13 -23.63 -16.64 3.38
N ARG A 14 -24.08 -17.73 4.02
CA ARG A 14 -25.09 -17.65 5.10
C ARG A 14 -24.57 -16.94 6.34
N ILE A 15 -23.32 -17.17 6.75
CA ILE A 15 -22.69 -16.47 7.87
C ILE A 15 -22.55 -14.99 7.53
N PHE A 16 -22.08 -14.64 6.34
CA PHE A 16 -21.98 -13.26 5.88
C PHE A 16 -23.35 -12.54 5.87
N LEU A 17 -24.39 -13.20 5.35
CA LEU A 17 -25.76 -12.68 5.37
C LEU A 17 -26.31 -12.53 6.79
N ASN A 18 -26.01 -13.47 7.69
CA ASN A 18 -26.41 -13.36 9.09
C ASN A 18 -25.64 -12.25 9.81
N THR A 19 -24.34 -12.09 9.54
CA THR A 19 -23.54 -10.97 10.06
C THR A 19 -24.09 -9.63 9.58
N LEU A 20 -24.45 -9.50 8.30
CA LEU A 20 -25.13 -8.30 7.79
C LEU A 20 -26.48 -8.05 8.47
N ARG A 21 -27.22 -9.13 8.78
CA ARG A 21 -28.49 -9.04 9.51
C ARG A 21 -28.25 -8.59 10.96
N THR A 22 -27.28 -9.17 11.66
CA THR A 22 -26.90 -8.81 13.04
C THR A 22 -26.32 -7.40 13.13
N LEU A 23 -25.54 -6.95 12.14
CA LEU A 23 -25.07 -5.56 12.05
C LEU A 23 -26.23 -4.57 11.93
N ARG A 24 -27.33 -4.96 11.29
CA ARG A 24 -28.54 -4.13 11.17
C ARG A 24 -29.41 -4.13 12.44
N THR A 25 -29.42 -5.21 13.22
CA THR A 25 -30.24 -5.32 14.45
C THR A 25 -29.52 -4.87 15.73
N GLU A 26 -28.20 -5.06 15.84
CA GLU A 26 -27.45 -4.76 17.07
C GLU A 26 -26.64 -3.45 17.03
N HIS A 27 -26.18 -3.01 15.85
CA HIS A 27 -25.52 -1.71 15.74
C HIS A 27 -26.56 -0.62 15.46
N SER A 28 -26.54 0.44 16.28
CA SER A 28 -27.36 1.63 16.04
C SER A 28 -27.13 2.14 14.61
N LEU A 29 -28.18 2.15 13.78
CA LEU A 29 -28.14 2.60 12.39
C LEU A 29 -27.44 3.97 12.25
N LEU A 30 -27.59 4.81 13.28
CA LEU A 30 -26.95 6.11 13.40
C LEU A 30 -25.42 6.01 13.31
N LYS A 31 -24.79 5.01 13.94
CA LYS A 31 -23.33 4.79 13.88
C LYS A 31 -22.88 4.40 12.48
N ILE A 32 -23.61 3.51 11.80
CA ILE A 32 -23.26 3.06 10.44
C ILE A 32 -23.37 4.23 9.46
N VAL A 33 -24.49 4.98 9.52
CA VAL A 33 -24.71 6.16 8.68
C VAL A 33 -23.65 7.23 8.96
N PHE A 34 -23.30 7.46 10.23
CA PHE A 34 -22.27 8.42 10.61
C PHE A 34 -20.89 8.03 10.05
N ILE A 35 -20.47 6.76 10.20
CA ILE A 35 -19.19 6.28 9.65
C ILE A 35 -19.19 6.38 8.12
N ALA A 36 -20.27 5.99 7.46
CA ALA A 36 -20.39 6.07 6.01
C ALA A 36 -20.33 7.51 5.51
N LEU A 37 -21.01 8.45 6.19
CA LEU A 37 -20.96 9.87 5.89
C LEU A 37 -19.54 10.42 5.98
N PHE A 38 -18.82 10.12 7.06
CA PHE A 38 -17.43 10.55 7.22
C PHE A 38 -16.50 9.92 6.19
N ALA A 39 -16.68 8.64 5.86
CA ALA A 39 -15.88 7.97 4.84
C ALA A 39 -16.10 8.60 3.44
N ILE A 40 -17.35 8.90 3.07
CA ILE A 40 -17.68 9.56 1.81
C ILE A 40 -17.14 10.99 1.80
N ALA A 41 -17.32 11.75 2.88
CA ALA A 41 -16.82 13.13 2.98
C ALA A 41 -15.29 13.17 2.88
N PHE A 42 -14.59 12.26 3.55
CA PHE A 42 -13.14 12.11 3.46
C PHE A 42 -12.70 11.76 2.04
N TRP A 43 -13.36 10.79 1.41
CA TRP A 43 -13.05 10.39 0.04
C TRP A 43 -13.29 11.53 -0.96
N ALA A 44 -14.40 12.25 -0.83
CA ALA A 44 -14.73 13.41 -1.65
C ALA A 44 -13.73 14.56 -1.44
N GLY A 45 -13.29 14.80 -0.19
CA GLY A 45 -12.26 15.77 0.12
C GLY A 45 -10.90 15.44 -0.52
N LEU A 46 -10.49 14.17 -0.45
CA LEU A 46 -9.28 13.69 -1.14
C LEU A 46 -9.39 13.86 -2.65
N PHE A 47 -10.52 13.46 -3.24
CA PHE A 47 -10.77 13.63 -4.66
C PHE A 47 -10.66 15.10 -5.07
N TRP A 48 -11.31 16.01 -4.33
CA TRP A 48 -11.29 17.43 -4.62
C TRP A 48 -9.86 18.02 -4.51
N ALA A 49 -9.11 17.63 -3.48
CA ALA A 49 -7.72 18.06 -3.31
C ALA A 49 -6.82 17.60 -4.48
N PHE A 50 -6.92 16.33 -4.90
CA PHE A 50 -6.16 15.84 -6.05
C PHE A 50 -6.60 16.49 -7.36
N PHE A 51 -7.90 16.68 -7.54
CA PHE A 51 -8.45 17.32 -8.73
C PHE A 51 -7.97 18.77 -8.87
N ASP A 52 -7.98 19.53 -7.77
CA ASP A 52 -7.48 20.90 -7.74
C ASP A 52 -5.96 20.95 -8.01
N ALA A 53 -5.19 20.05 -7.38
CA ALA A 53 -3.76 19.93 -7.62
C ALA A 53 -3.43 19.64 -9.09
N PHE A 54 -4.10 18.68 -9.72
CA PHE A 54 -3.87 18.36 -11.13
C PHE A 54 -4.37 19.46 -12.08
N ARG A 55 -5.44 20.18 -11.71
CA ARG A 55 -5.91 21.34 -12.46
C ARG A 55 -4.89 22.46 -12.45
N PHE A 56 -4.31 22.76 -11.28
CA PHE A 56 -3.22 23.74 -11.14
C PHE A 56 -1.98 23.35 -11.96
N LEU A 57 -1.61 22.06 -11.94
CA LEU A 57 -0.51 21.54 -12.75
C LEU A 57 -0.75 21.67 -14.27
N ARG A 58 -2.00 21.73 -14.72
CA ARG A 58 -2.32 21.86 -16.15
C ARG A 58 -1.82 23.20 -16.73
N ASP A 59 -1.74 24.24 -15.91
CA ASP A 59 -1.35 25.58 -16.33
C ASP A 59 0.18 25.71 -16.56
N PHE A 60 0.97 24.71 -16.11
CA PHE A 60 2.43 24.69 -16.25
C PHE A 60 2.92 23.41 -16.97
N PRO A 61 2.85 23.34 -18.31
CA PRO A 61 3.11 22.12 -19.08
C PRO A 61 4.49 21.49 -18.83
N ASP A 62 5.54 22.32 -18.76
CA ASP A 62 6.92 21.84 -18.59
C ASP A 62 7.14 21.16 -17.24
N LEU A 63 6.51 21.68 -16.17
CA LEU A 63 6.62 21.12 -14.82
C LEU A 63 5.70 19.93 -14.63
N ARG A 64 4.55 19.93 -15.31
CA ARG A 64 3.47 18.95 -15.17
C ARG A 64 3.94 17.53 -15.42
N ASP A 65 4.54 17.28 -16.58
CA ASP A 65 4.83 15.92 -17.02
C ASP A 65 5.88 15.27 -16.10
N MET A 66 6.92 16.04 -15.74
CA MET A 66 7.93 15.64 -14.76
C MET A 66 7.31 15.38 -13.38
N LEU A 67 6.49 16.30 -12.87
CA LEU A 67 5.95 16.20 -11.52
C LEU A 67 4.94 15.07 -11.38
N ILE A 68 4.09 14.84 -12.39
CA ILE A 68 3.13 13.73 -12.40
C ILE A 68 3.86 12.39 -12.37
N GLU A 69 4.92 12.22 -13.18
CA GLU A 69 5.71 10.99 -13.19
C GLU A 69 6.32 10.70 -11.81
N TYR A 70 6.99 11.69 -11.20
CA TYR A 70 7.57 11.53 -9.86
C TYR A 70 6.52 11.33 -8.78
N LEU A 71 5.37 12.03 -8.85
CA LEU A 71 4.27 11.86 -7.91
C LEU A 71 3.77 10.42 -7.94
N PHE A 72 3.47 9.89 -9.12
CA PHE A 72 3.00 8.51 -9.25
C PHE A 72 4.06 7.50 -8.83
N TYR A 73 5.32 7.70 -9.21
CA TYR A 73 6.42 6.85 -8.79
C TYR A 73 6.55 6.80 -7.26
N LEU A 74 6.64 7.96 -6.60
CA LEU A 74 6.76 8.04 -5.14
C LEU A 74 5.51 7.52 -4.43
N PHE A 75 4.33 7.82 -4.96
CA PHE A 75 3.06 7.37 -4.40
C PHE A 75 2.97 5.84 -4.41
N PHE A 76 3.12 5.20 -5.56
CA PHE A 76 3.04 3.74 -5.66
C PHE A 76 4.21 3.05 -4.96
N MET A 77 5.42 3.62 -4.98
CA MET A 77 6.56 3.06 -4.26
C MET A 77 6.33 3.10 -2.74
N THR A 78 5.84 4.22 -2.21
CA THR A 78 5.53 4.37 -0.79
C THR A 78 4.39 3.44 -0.38
N LEU A 79 3.33 3.37 -1.19
CA LEU A 79 2.22 2.44 -0.96
C LEU A 79 2.69 0.99 -0.99
N LEU A 80 3.57 0.62 -1.92
CA LEU A 80 4.10 -0.74 -2.02
C LEU A 80 4.86 -1.12 -0.75
N LEU A 81 5.75 -0.23 -0.29
CA LEU A 81 6.54 -0.45 0.92
C LEU A 81 5.65 -0.52 2.16
N MET A 82 4.75 0.45 2.33
CA MET A 82 3.83 0.50 3.47
C MET A 82 2.90 -0.71 3.48
N LEU A 83 2.38 -1.13 2.31
CA LEU A 83 1.51 -2.28 2.19
C LEU A 83 2.26 -3.58 2.51
N ALA A 84 3.49 -3.76 2.01
CA ALA A 84 4.31 -4.93 2.32
C ALA A 84 4.62 -5.04 3.82
N ILE A 85 5.00 -3.93 4.46
CA ILE A 85 5.31 -3.91 5.89
C ILE A 85 4.04 -4.15 6.73
N SER A 86 2.95 -3.43 6.44
CA SER A 86 1.70 -3.55 7.21
C SER A 86 1.08 -4.94 7.07
N SER A 87 1.03 -5.49 5.86
CA SER A 87 0.56 -6.86 5.63
C SER A 87 1.46 -7.88 6.33
N GLY A 88 2.78 -7.70 6.38
CA GLY A 88 3.67 -8.55 7.16
C GLY A 88 3.39 -8.52 8.66
N ILE A 89 3.15 -7.33 9.23
CA ILE A 89 2.80 -7.17 10.65
C ILE A 89 1.44 -7.81 10.96
N ILE A 90 0.43 -7.59 10.10
CA ILE A 90 -0.92 -8.14 10.26
C ILE A 90 -0.89 -9.66 10.09
N ALA A 91 -0.17 -10.19 9.09
CA ALA A 91 0.03 -11.62 8.90
C ALA A 91 0.72 -12.25 10.12
N PHE A 92 1.79 -11.63 10.63
CA PHE A 92 2.49 -12.12 11.81
C PHE A 92 1.58 -12.14 13.05
N THR A 93 0.84 -11.06 13.29
CA THR A 93 -0.04 -10.98 14.46
C THR A 93 -1.23 -11.94 14.35
N SER A 94 -1.82 -12.08 13.16
CA SER A 94 -2.93 -13.01 12.92
C SER A 94 -2.49 -14.48 12.99
N LEU A 95 -1.34 -14.85 12.41
CA LEU A 95 -0.90 -16.24 12.37
C LEU A 95 -0.33 -16.74 13.71
N PHE A 96 0.37 -15.87 14.45
CA PHE A 96 1.14 -16.30 15.64
C PHE A 96 0.62 -15.76 16.98
N ARG A 97 -0.20 -14.68 17.01
CA ARG A 97 -0.68 -14.09 18.27
C ARG A 97 -2.19 -14.19 18.46
N ALA A 98 -2.98 -14.47 17.43
CA ALA A 98 -4.42 -14.58 17.56
C ALA A 98 -4.83 -15.85 18.32
N ARG A 99 -5.73 -15.71 19.30
CA ARG A 99 -6.31 -16.85 20.05
C ARG A 99 -7.06 -17.82 19.14
N GLU A 100 -7.70 -17.29 18.11
CA GLU A 100 -8.38 -18.05 17.08
C GLU A 100 -7.42 -19.00 16.36
N THR A 101 -6.23 -18.52 15.99
CA THR A 101 -5.24 -19.36 15.29
C THR A 101 -4.69 -20.44 16.21
N ALA A 102 -4.50 -20.16 17.51
CA ALA A 102 -4.16 -21.19 18.50
C ALA A 102 -5.20 -22.31 18.59
N PHE A 103 -6.48 -22.00 18.41
CA PHE A 103 -7.54 -23.00 18.31
C PHE A 103 -7.54 -23.72 16.96
N LEU A 104 -7.31 -23.01 15.84
CA LEU A 104 -7.21 -23.63 14.52
C LEU A 104 -6.06 -24.66 14.44
N TRP A 105 -4.97 -24.43 15.16
CA TRP A 105 -3.85 -25.37 15.26
C TRP A 105 -4.18 -26.69 15.96
N THR A 106 -5.25 -26.77 16.77
CA THR A 106 -5.66 -28.02 17.43
C THR A 106 -6.62 -28.85 16.59
N LEU A 107 -7.14 -28.28 15.50
CA LEU A 107 -8.01 -28.98 14.56
C LEU A 107 -7.17 -29.73 13.52
N PRO A 108 -7.67 -30.86 12.97
CA PRO A 108 -7.02 -31.61 11.91
C PRO A 108 -7.18 -30.92 10.54
N VAL A 109 -6.82 -29.63 10.46
CA VAL A 109 -6.84 -28.81 9.26
C VAL A 109 -5.40 -28.62 8.78
N ARG A 110 -5.19 -28.64 7.46
CA ARG A 110 -3.86 -28.48 6.88
C ARG A 110 -3.31 -27.06 7.16
N PHE A 111 -2.00 -26.97 7.39
CA PHE A 111 -1.31 -25.69 7.59
C PHE A 111 -1.53 -24.73 6.43
N GLU A 112 -1.52 -25.22 5.18
CA GLU A 112 -1.66 -24.39 3.98
C GLU A 112 -3.02 -23.70 3.93
N ASP A 113 -4.10 -24.39 4.34
CA ASP A 113 -5.45 -23.84 4.35
C ASP A 113 -5.60 -22.73 5.40
N ILE A 114 -4.96 -22.89 6.57
CA ILE A 114 -4.94 -21.87 7.62
C ILE A 114 -4.16 -20.64 7.15
N PHE A 115 -3.00 -20.84 6.53
CA PHE A 115 -2.19 -19.74 6.00
C PHE A 115 -2.93 -18.95 4.92
N VAL A 116 -3.49 -19.62 3.91
CA VAL A 116 -4.25 -18.96 2.83
C VAL A 116 -5.44 -18.18 3.40
N HIS A 117 -6.12 -18.73 4.41
CA HIS A 117 -7.24 -18.04 5.04
C HIS A 117 -6.81 -16.76 5.77
N LYS A 118 -5.75 -16.81 6.59
CA LYS A 118 -5.24 -15.64 7.31
C LYS A 118 -4.57 -14.62 6.41
N GLN A 119 -3.96 -15.08 5.31
CA GLN A 119 -3.40 -14.20 4.30
C GLN A 119 -4.50 -13.45 3.54
N ALA A 120 -5.63 -14.09 3.25
CA ALA A 120 -6.79 -13.42 2.65
C ALA A 120 -7.42 -12.37 3.60
N GLU A 121 -7.51 -12.66 4.90
CA GLU A 121 -7.95 -11.68 5.90
C GLU A 121 -6.98 -10.47 5.95
N THR A 122 -5.68 -10.76 5.97
CA THR A 122 -4.63 -9.74 5.97
C THR A 122 -4.72 -8.84 4.74
N LEU A 123 -4.91 -9.41 3.55
CA LEU A 123 -5.08 -8.68 2.30
C LEU A 123 -6.21 -7.65 2.42
N VAL A 124 -7.40 -8.10 2.81
CA VAL A 124 -8.59 -7.25 2.95
C VAL A 124 -8.37 -6.15 4.00
N PHE A 125 -7.76 -6.48 5.14
CA PHE A 125 -7.50 -5.53 6.21
C PHE A 125 -6.39 -4.52 5.91
N SER A 126 -5.45 -4.86 5.03
CA SER A 126 -4.34 -3.97 4.65
C SER A 126 -4.69 -3.10 3.43
N SER A 127 -5.57 -3.56 2.55
CA SER A 127 -5.84 -2.91 1.27
C SER A 127 -6.75 -1.69 1.37
N TRP A 128 -7.50 -1.51 2.47
CA TRP A 128 -8.49 -0.44 2.59
C TRP A 128 -7.88 0.95 2.35
N ALA A 129 -6.71 1.25 2.91
CA ALA A 129 -6.06 2.55 2.77
C ALA A 129 -5.61 2.83 1.32
N VAL A 130 -5.12 1.79 0.64
CA VAL A 130 -4.72 1.87 -0.78
C VAL A 130 -5.94 2.17 -1.65
N VAL A 131 -7.06 1.51 -1.39
CA VAL A 131 -8.31 1.78 -2.11
C VAL A 131 -8.82 3.18 -1.80
N SER A 132 -8.84 3.59 -0.53
CA SER A 132 -9.36 4.91 -0.11
C SER A 132 -8.58 6.09 -0.70
N VAL A 133 -7.25 6.00 -0.79
CA VAL A 133 -6.39 7.10 -1.29
C VAL A 133 -6.08 6.96 -2.78
N GLY A 134 -5.84 5.74 -3.25
CA GLY A 134 -5.46 5.48 -4.65
C GLY A 134 -6.61 5.67 -5.64
N THR A 135 -7.84 5.32 -5.26
CA THR A 135 -9.01 5.52 -6.15
C THR A 135 -9.30 6.99 -6.47
N PRO A 136 -9.41 7.93 -5.51
CA PRO A 136 -9.69 9.32 -5.84
C PRO A 136 -8.53 9.95 -6.62
N LEU A 137 -7.27 9.56 -6.34
CA LEU A 137 -6.10 10.03 -7.09
C LEU A 137 -6.20 9.69 -8.58
N ILE A 138 -6.45 8.41 -8.92
CA ILE A 138 -6.56 7.96 -10.31
C ILE A 138 -7.78 8.54 -11.01
N ILE A 139 -8.92 8.64 -10.31
CA ILE A 139 -10.13 9.23 -10.90
C ILE A 139 -9.90 10.72 -11.19
N ALA A 140 -9.29 11.45 -10.26
CA ALA A 140 -8.94 12.86 -10.46
C ALA A 140 -7.99 13.04 -11.65
N TYR A 141 -6.95 12.21 -11.75
CA TYR A 141 -6.05 12.20 -12.90
C TYR A 141 -6.80 11.93 -14.22
N GLY A 142 -7.60 10.86 -14.27
CA GLY A 142 -8.35 10.46 -15.48
C GLY A 142 -9.32 11.53 -15.98
N ILE A 143 -10.04 12.19 -15.07
CA ILE A 143 -10.96 13.29 -15.43
C ILE A 143 -10.18 14.52 -15.87
N THR A 144 -9.07 14.85 -15.20
CA THR A 144 -8.29 16.06 -15.49
C THR A 144 -7.61 15.99 -16.86
N PHE A 145 -7.13 14.82 -17.27
CA PHE A 145 -6.42 14.62 -18.53
C PHE A 145 -7.27 14.00 -19.66
N GLY A 146 -8.58 13.81 -19.43
CA GLY A 146 -9.50 13.31 -20.45
C GLY A 146 -9.24 11.85 -20.83
N ALA A 147 -8.89 11.00 -19.86
CA ALA A 147 -8.59 9.60 -20.09
C ALA A 147 -9.81 8.83 -20.62
N PRO A 148 -9.61 7.90 -21.56
CA PRO A 148 -10.69 7.08 -22.11
C PRO A 148 -11.24 6.09 -21.09
N TRP A 149 -12.48 5.61 -21.28
CA TRP A 149 -13.16 4.74 -20.30
C TRP A 149 -12.41 3.43 -19.94
N HIS A 150 -11.63 2.87 -20.89
CA HIS A 150 -10.86 1.64 -20.65
C HIS A 150 -9.71 1.84 -19.66
N PHE A 151 -9.22 3.07 -19.48
CA PHE A 151 -8.21 3.43 -18.48
C PHE A 151 -8.67 3.05 -17.06
N TYR A 152 -9.93 3.30 -16.71
CA TYR A 152 -10.47 3.03 -15.38
C TYR A 152 -10.52 1.52 -15.07
N ILE A 153 -10.88 0.70 -16.07
CA ILE A 153 -10.94 -0.76 -15.92
C ILE A 153 -9.54 -1.35 -15.79
N LEU A 154 -8.62 -0.93 -16.68
CA LEU A 154 -7.22 -1.35 -16.63
C LEU A 154 -6.60 -0.96 -15.28
N THR A 155 -6.82 0.27 -14.82
CA THR A 155 -6.27 0.73 -13.54
C THR A 155 -6.85 -0.02 -12.36
N ALA A 156 -8.14 -0.35 -12.37
CA ALA A 156 -8.75 -1.19 -11.35
C ALA A 156 -8.10 -2.59 -11.30
N PHE A 157 -7.83 -3.20 -12.45
CA PHE A 157 -7.10 -4.46 -12.54
C PHE A 157 -5.67 -4.34 -11.99
N PHE A 158 -4.94 -3.30 -12.40
CA PHE A 158 -3.58 -3.04 -11.88
C PHE A 158 -3.58 -2.80 -10.37
N PHE A 159 -4.58 -2.13 -9.80
CA PHE A 159 -4.71 -1.97 -8.35
C PHE A 159 -4.84 -3.31 -7.62
N VAL A 160 -5.64 -4.23 -8.15
CA VAL A 160 -5.81 -5.56 -7.55
C VAL A 160 -4.47 -6.30 -7.54
N VAL A 161 -3.77 -6.33 -8.68
CA VAL A 161 -2.44 -6.96 -8.77
C VAL A 161 -1.45 -6.27 -7.84
N PHE A 162 -1.44 -4.93 -7.83
CA PHE A 162 -0.58 -4.10 -6.98
C PHE A 162 -0.82 -4.33 -5.50
N VAL A 163 -2.05 -4.62 -5.06
CA VAL A 163 -2.34 -4.94 -3.65
C VAL A 163 -1.86 -6.34 -3.31
N VAL A 164 -2.07 -7.30 -4.21
CA VAL A 164 -1.74 -8.70 -3.96
C VAL A 164 -0.23 -8.92 -3.85
N LEU A 165 0.56 -8.37 -4.76
CA LEU A 165 2.02 -8.59 -4.79
C LEU A 165 2.75 -8.25 -3.47
N PRO A 166 2.72 -7.01 -2.95
CA PRO A 166 3.39 -6.64 -1.71
C PRO A 166 2.78 -7.35 -0.50
N ALA A 167 1.48 -7.64 -0.50
CA ALA A 167 0.86 -8.38 0.59
C ALA A 167 1.37 -9.82 0.71
N GLN A 168 1.60 -10.49 -0.43
CA GLN A 168 2.24 -11.81 -0.44
C GLN A 168 3.71 -11.72 0.00
N VAL A 169 4.45 -10.70 -0.44
CA VAL A 169 5.83 -10.46 0.02
C VAL A 169 5.86 -10.25 1.54
N GLY A 170 4.95 -9.44 2.08
CA GLY A 170 4.81 -9.22 3.52
C GLY A 170 4.50 -10.50 4.29
N GLY A 171 3.56 -11.33 3.79
CA GLY A 171 3.22 -12.63 4.38
C GLY A 171 4.39 -13.61 4.36
N MET A 172 5.12 -13.71 3.23
CA MET A 172 6.32 -14.53 3.12
C MET A 172 7.43 -14.06 4.06
N ALA A 173 7.62 -12.74 4.20
CA ALA A 173 8.56 -12.17 5.15
C ALA A 173 8.18 -12.51 6.61
N ALA A 174 6.90 -12.50 6.96
CA ALA A 174 6.41 -12.89 8.28
C ALA A 174 6.67 -14.38 8.60
N LEU A 175 6.51 -15.26 7.62
CA LEU A 175 6.87 -16.69 7.75
C LEU A 175 8.38 -16.88 7.86
N ALA A 176 9.18 -16.22 7.00
CA ALA A 176 10.62 -16.31 7.07
C ALA A 176 11.14 -15.86 8.44
N LEU A 177 10.64 -14.74 8.96
CA LEU A 177 11.01 -14.23 10.27
C LEU A 177 10.78 -15.26 11.39
N THR A 178 9.65 -15.96 11.37
CA THR A 178 9.33 -16.96 12.40
C THR A 178 10.13 -18.24 12.24
N ALA A 179 10.44 -18.64 11.01
CA ALA A 179 11.34 -19.76 10.75
C ALA A 179 12.76 -19.50 11.26
N TYR A 180 13.30 -18.29 11.09
CA TYR A 180 14.67 -17.94 11.52
C TYR A 180 14.77 -17.54 13.00
N PHE A 181 13.72 -17.03 13.63
CA PHE A 181 13.73 -16.60 15.04
C PHE A 181 12.71 -17.35 15.93
N PRO A 182 12.82 -18.68 16.08
CA PRO A 182 11.80 -19.50 16.74
C PRO A 182 11.65 -19.30 18.26
N ARG A 183 12.55 -18.58 18.96
CA ARG A 183 12.60 -18.67 20.44
C ARG A 183 12.77 -17.38 21.25
N SER A 184 13.06 -16.23 20.64
CA SER A 184 13.34 -14.99 21.38
C SER A 184 12.53 -13.82 20.83
N ARG A 185 11.29 -13.67 21.34
CA ARG A 185 10.33 -12.59 21.02
C ARG A 185 10.95 -11.18 20.96
N LYS A 186 11.95 -10.88 21.79
CA LYS A 186 12.65 -9.59 21.83
C LYS A 186 13.71 -9.45 20.73
N GLN A 187 14.35 -10.56 20.33
CA GLN A 187 15.34 -10.56 19.25
C GLN A 187 14.66 -10.56 17.88
N ALA A 188 13.50 -11.18 17.70
CA ALA A 188 12.75 -11.10 16.43
C ALA A 188 12.32 -9.66 16.11
N LEU A 189 11.72 -8.94 17.08
CA LEU A 189 11.33 -7.54 16.88
C LEU A 189 12.56 -6.62 16.74
N GLY A 190 13.62 -6.88 17.52
CA GLY A 190 14.87 -6.12 17.45
C GLY A 190 15.59 -6.31 16.12
N THR A 191 15.69 -7.53 15.61
CA THR A 191 16.35 -7.84 14.33
C THR A 191 15.55 -7.36 13.14
N LEU A 192 14.22 -7.41 13.18
CA LEU A 192 13.37 -6.81 12.13
C LEU A 192 13.51 -5.30 12.11
N GLY A 193 13.50 -4.66 13.29
CA GLY A 193 13.77 -3.23 13.41
C GLY A 193 15.15 -2.86 12.86
N VAL A 194 16.18 -3.61 13.24
CA VAL A 194 17.55 -3.42 12.75
C VAL A 194 17.67 -3.70 11.25
N ALA A 195 16.99 -4.72 10.72
CA ALA A 195 16.99 -5.03 9.30
C ALA A 195 16.27 -3.93 8.49
N CYS A 196 15.12 -3.44 8.95
CA CYS A 196 14.43 -2.31 8.31
C CYS A 196 15.28 -1.03 8.35
N VAL A 197 15.94 -0.76 9.48
CA VAL A 197 16.87 0.38 9.60
C VAL A 197 18.09 0.18 8.71
N ALA A 198 18.64 -1.02 8.62
CA ALA A 198 19.80 -1.33 7.77
C ALA A 198 19.44 -1.23 6.28
N VAL A 199 18.28 -1.74 5.87
CA VAL A 199 17.78 -1.60 4.49
C VAL A 199 17.51 -0.13 4.19
N GLY A 200 16.87 0.61 5.10
CA GLY A 200 16.66 2.06 4.96
C GLY A 200 17.97 2.85 4.89
N ALA A 201 18.97 2.48 5.69
CA ALA A 201 20.29 3.08 5.69
C ALA A 201 21.08 2.75 4.42
N VAL A 202 20.98 1.52 3.91
CA VAL A 202 21.61 1.10 2.64
C VAL A 202 20.95 1.78 1.46
N TRP A 203 19.61 1.92 1.46
CA TRP A 203 18.88 2.71 0.46
C TRP A 203 19.24 4.19 0.52
N GLY A 204 19.27 4.78 1.73
CA GLY A 204 19.68 6.17 1.93
C GLY A 204 21.13 6.41 1.53
N PHE A 205 22.03 5.49 1.85
CA PHE A 205 23.44 5.55 1.47
C PHE A 205 23.62 5.38 -0.04
N GLN A 206 22.89 4.46 -0.69
CA GLN A 206 22.90 4.32 -2.15
C GLN A 206 22.34 5.58 -2.81
N MET A 207 21.26 6.15 -2.29
CA MET A 207 20.68 7.39 -2.82
C MET A 207 21.65 8.58 -2.64
N PHE A 208 22.32 8.68 -1.50
CA PHE A 208 23.35 9.69 -1.26
C PHE A 208 24.55 9.49 -2.20
N ARG A 209 24.95 8.24 -2.44
CA ARG A 209 26.05 7.90 -3.36
C ARG A 209 25.68 8.18 -4.81
N SER A 210 24.42 7.96 -5.21
CA SER A 210 23.89 8.34 -6.52
C SER A 210 23.76 9.86 -6.67
N ALA A 211 23.37 10.59 -5.61
CA ALA A 211 23.32 12.05 -5.59
C ALA A 211 24.72 12.70 -5.62
N THR A 212 25.74 12.02 -5.09
CA THR A 212 27.15 12.46 -5.10
C THR A 212 27.89 11.97 -6.36
N GLY A 213 27.26 11.10 -7.17
CA GLY A 213 27.90 10.34 -8.25
C GLY A 213 27.75 10.91 -9.67
N THR A 214 27.21 12.12 -9.87
CA THR A 214 27.20 12.80 -11.18
C THR A 214 28.23 13.93 -11.23
N PRO A 215 29.55 13.63 -11.37
CA PRO A 215 30.57 14.66 -11.56
C PRO A 215 30.31 15.50 -12.82
N LEU A 216 29.60 14.96 -13.81
CA LEU A 216 29.28 15.68 -15.05
C LEU A 216 28.34 16.87 -14.82
N PHE A 217 27.31 16.73 -13.97
CA PHE A 217 26.33 17.81 -13.73
C PHE A 217 26.92 18.91 -12.84
N THR A 218 27.71 18.53 -11.82
CA THR A 218 28.40 19.49 -10.95
C THR A 218 29.48 20.25 -11.70
N GLU A 219 30.25 19.61 -12.58
CA GLU A 219 31.24 20.33 -13.41
C GLU A 219 30.59 21.25 -14.45
N LEU A 220 29.53 20.81 -15.12
CA LEU A 220 28.81 21.64 -16.11
C LEU A 220 28.09 22.82 -15.46
N TRP A 221 27.46 22.61 -14.29
CA TRP A 221 26.80 23.66 -13.52
C TRP A 221 27.79 24.64 -12.91
N MET A 222 28.92 24.16 -12.38
CA MET A 222 29.96 25.01 -11.80
C MET A 222 30.68 25.83 -12.87
N LYS A 223 30.96 25.26 -14.05
CA LYS A 223 31.45 26.03 -15.21
C LYS A 223 30.43 27.08 -15.66
N GLY A 224 29.15 26.74 -15.71
CA GLY A 224 28.08 27.68 -16.06
C GLY A 224 27.91 28.84 -15.06
N ILE A 225 28.18 28.62 -13.78
CA ILE A 225 28.17 29.68 -12.76
C ILE A 225 29.44 30.53 -12.84
N LEU A 226 30.60 29.90 -13.03
CA LEU A 226 31.88 30.61 -13.16
C LEU A 226 31.89 31.53 -14.39
N ASP A 227 31.37 31.07 -15.53
CA ASP A 227 31.23 31.90 -16.75
C ASP A 227 30.32 33.12 -16.52
N ARG A 228 29.23 32.95 -15.77
CA ARG A 228 28.32 34.05 -15.42
C ARG A 228 28.97 35.04 -14.45
N LEU A 229 29.81 34.57 -13.55
CA LEU A 229 30.53 35.42 -12.60
C LEU A 229 31.73 36.14 -13.25
N SER A 230 32.43 35.50 -14.18
CA SER A 230 33.50 36.15 -14.96
C SER A 230 32.96 37.25 -15.86
N PHE A 231 31.74 37.08 -16.40
CA PHE A 231 31.06 38.12 -17.15
C PHE A 231 30.73 39.36 -16.30
N CYS A 232 30.48 39.17 -15.00
CA CYS A 232 30.25 40.28 -14.06
C CYS A 232 31.54 40.94 -13.53
N GLN A 233 32.70 40.29 -13.70
CA GLN A 233 33.99 40.81 -13.21
C GLN A 233 34.77 41.62 -14.25
N ASN A 234 34.43 41.52 -15.54
CA ASN A 234 34.97 42.39 -16.59
C ASN A 234 33.81 43.05 -17.36
N PRO A 235 33.43 44.31 -17.03
CA PRO A 235 32.56 45.10 -17.88
C PRO A 235 33.23 45.49 -19.21
#